data_AF-A0A067PSC0-F1
#
_entry.id   AF-A0A067PSC0-F1
#
_cell.length_a   1.000
_cell.length_b   1.000
_cell.length_c   1.000
_cell.angle_alpha   90.00
_cell.angle_beta   90.00
_cell.angle_gamma   90.00
#
_symmetry.space_group_name_H-M   'P 1'
#
loop_
_entity.id
_entity.type
_entity.pdbx_description
1 polymer ?
#
loop_
_entity_poly.entity_id
_entity_poly.type
_entity_poly.pdbx_seq_one_letter_code
_entity_poly.pdbx_strand_id
1 'polypeptide(L)' 'LAQELIDQIIDFVDAPSDAMALALTCRRFKAMLIPHHTHYRSTRTSLSRYDIWDSFINRPTLARNVRDL' A
#
# COMPACT_ATOMS: atom_id res chain seq x y z
N LEU A 1 9.85 13.35 -12.68
CA LEU A 1 8.41 13.15 -12.40
C LEU A 1 8.12 13.62 -10.99
N ALA A 2 7.09 14.47 -10.85
CA ALA A 2 6.57 14.85 -9.54
C ALA A 2 6.07 13.60 -8.80
N GLN A 3 6.25 13.56 -7.48
CA GLN A 3 5.90 12.39 -6.68
C GLN A 3 4.39 12.08 -6.75
N GLU A 4 3.54 13.11 -6.74
CA GLU A 4 2.09 12.95 -6.85
C GLU A 4 1.64 12.20 -8.10
N LEU A 5 2.34 12.40 -9.22
CA LEU A 5 2.00 11.73 -10.49
C LEU A 5 2.40 10.25 -10.46
N ILE A 6 3.49 9.93 -9.75
CA ILE A 6 3.92 8.55 -9.53
C ILE A 6 2.96 7.84 -8.59
N ASP A 7 2.52 8.51 -7.52
CA ASP A 7 1.55 7.97 -6.56
C ASP A 7 0.22 7.64 -7.27
N GLN A 8 -0.25 8.53 -8.15
CA GLN A 8 -1.42 8.27 -8.99
C GLN A 8 -1.25 7.05 -9.91
N ILE A 9 -0.08 6.86 -10.53
CA ILE A 9 0.18 5.68 -11.37
C ILE A 9 0.16 4.40 -10.52
N ILE A 10 0.80 4.42 -9.35
CA ILE A 10 0.84 3.30 -8.41
C ILE A 10 -0.58 2.93 -7.92
N ASP A 11 -1.46 3.91 -7.76
CA ASP A 11 -2.85 3.69 -7.35
C ASP A 11 -3.66 2.84 -8.35
N PHE A 12 -3.22 2.72 -9.62
CA PHE A 12 -3.83 1.85 -10.63
C PHE A 12 -3.29 0.42 -10.64
N VAL A 13 -2.22 0.11 -9.89
CA VAL A 13 -1.57 -1.21 -9.93
C VAL A 13 -2.24 -2.16 -8.97
N ASP A 14 -3.28 -2.87 -9.44
CA ASP A 14 -4.22 -3.49 -8.50
C ASP A 14 -3.74 -4.73 -7.74
N ALA A 15 -3.04 -5.62 -8.43
CA ALA A 15 -2.57 -6.86 -7.86
C ALA A 15 -1.34 -6.66 -6.97
N PRO A 16 -1.28 -7.28 -5.77
CA PRO A 16 -0.08 -7.25 -4.92
C PRO A 16 1.17 -7.77 -5.63
N SER A 17 1.03 -8.75 -6.52
CA SER A 17 2.11 -9.28 -7.36
C SER A 17 2.72 -8.21 -8.26
N ASP A 18 1.87 -7.38 -8.86
CA ASP A 18 2.28 -6.38 -9.85
C ASP A 18 2.92 -5.19 -9.14
N ALA A 19 2.37 -4.80 -7.98
CA ALA A 19 2.99 -3.79 -7.11
C ALA A 19 4.39 -4.25 -6.64
N MET A 20 4.55 -5.54 -6.30
CA MET A 20 5.86 -6.10 -5.95
C MET A 20 6.80 -6.10 -7.16
N ALA A 21 6.34 -6.53 -8.34
CA ALA A 21 7.13 -6.50 -9.56
C ALA A 21 7.61 -5.08 -9.87
N LEU A 22 6.73 -4.07 -9.74
CA LEU A 22 7.06 -2.66 -9.91
C LEU A 22 8.11 -2.18 -8.90
N ALA A 23 7.97 -2.56 -7.62
CA ALA A 23 8.93 -2.24 -6.56
C ALA A 23 10.34 -2.77 -6.84
N LEU A 24 10.44 -3.90 -7.54
CA LEU A 24 11.71 -4.54 -7.86
C LEU A 24 12.40 -3.96 -9.11
N THR A 25 11.71 -3.14 -9.91
CA THR A 25 12.30 -2.56 -11.13
C THR A 25 13.38 -1.51 -10.85
N CYS A 26 13.23 -0.69 -9.80
CA CYS A 26 14.22 0.34 -9.46
C CYS A 26 14.23 0.73 -7.98
N ARG A 27 15.35 1.34 -7.53
CA ARG A 27 15.53 1.79 -6.13
C ARG A 27 14.49 2.81 -5.69
N ARG A 28 14.01 3.66 -6.60
CA ARG A 28 12.99 4.68 -6.32
C ARG A 28 11.64 4.04 -5.98
N PHE A 29 11.17 3.12 -6.82
CA PHE A 29 9.94 2.36 -6.57
C PHE A 29 10.08 1.45 -5.35
N LYS A 30 11.24 0.84 -5.14
CA LYS A 30 11.54 0.09 -3.92
C LYS A 30 11.28 0.93 -2.66
N ALA A 31 11.81 2.16 -2.63
CA ALA A 31 11.65 3.07 -1.50
C ALA A 31 10.21 3.60 -1.32
N MET A 32 9.43 3.68 -2.39
CA MET A 32 8.03 4.11 -2.34
C MET A 32 7.09 2.97 -1.90
N LEU A 33 7.27 1.76 -2.47
CA LEU A 33 6.33 0.65 -2.34
C LEU A 33 6.63 -0.28 -1.16
N ILE A 34 7.89 -0.57 -0.85
CA ILE A 34 8.22 -1.58 0.18
C ILE A 34 7.93 -1.11 1.62
N PRO A 35 8.08 0.17 2.01
CA PRO A 35 7.78 0.56 3.37
C PRO A 35 6.28 0.73 3.67
N HIS A 36 5.40 0.78 2.65
CA HIS A 36 3.98 1.18 2.82
C HIS A 36 2.93 0.38 2.02
N HIS A 37 3.30 -0.40 0.98
CA HIS A 37 2.33 -0.99 0.05
C HIS A 37 2.28 -2.52 0.00
N THR A 38 3.26 -3.25 0.54
CA THR A 38 3.28 -4.73 0.45
C THR A 38 2.30 -5.42 1.42
N HIS A 39 1.82 -4.71 2.45
CA HIS A 39 0.91 -5.29 3.46
C HIS A 39 -0.53 -4.75 3.45
N TYR A 40 -0.84 -3.71 2.66
CA TYR A 40 -2.12 -3.00 2.80
C TYR A 40 -3.10 -3.09 1.63
N ARG A 41 -2.73 -3.66 0.47
CA ARG A 41 -3.65 -3.75 -0.67
C ARG A 41 -4.78 -4.77 -0.48
N SER A 42 -4.52 -5.83 0.29
CA SER A 42 -5.54 -6.79 0.74
C SER A 42 -5.26 -7.10 2.20
N THR A 43 -5.93 -6.39 3.09
CA THR A 43 -5.86 -6.70 4.52
C THR A 43 -6.92 -7.74 4.83
N ARG A 44 -6.60 -9.02 4.62
CA ARG A 44 -7.37 -10.12 5.22
C ARG A 44 -7.10 -10.15 6.72
N THR A 45 -7.75 -9.24 7.44
CA THR A 45 -7.65 -9.18 8.90
C THR A 45 -9.00 -9.48 9.51
N SER A 46 -8.99 -10.23 10.61
CA SER A 46 -10.20 -10.45 11.39
C SER A 46 -10.70 -9.12 11.95
N LEU A 47 -12.02 -8.90 11.97
CA LEU A 47 -12.62 -7.73 12.65
C LEU A 47 -12.20 -7.63 14.13
N SER A 48 -11.83 -8.75 14.74
CA SER A 48 -11.35 -8.83 16.13
C SER A 48 -9.93 -8.28 16.34
N ARG A 49 -9.19 -7.98 15.27
CA ARG A 49 -7.83 -7.41 15.31
C ARG A 49 -7.90 -5.89 15.50
N TYR A 50 -8.35 -5.47 16.67
CA TYR A 50 -8.46 -4.05 17.03
C TYR A 50 -7.13 -3.29 16.88
N ASP A 51 -5.99 -3.98 17.07
CA ASP A 51 -4.64 -3.44 16.85
C ASP A 51 -4.44 -2.88 15.43
N ILE A 52 -4.97 -3.56 14.41
CA ILE A 52 -4.84 -3.09 13.02
C ILE A 52 -5.76 -1.90 12.77
N TRP A 53 -7.01 -1.98 13.22
CA TRP A 53 -7.97 -0.89 13.07
C TRP A 53 -7.50 0.39 13.77
N ASP A 54 -6.91 0.26 14.95
CA ASP A 54 -6.34 1.38 15.69
C ASP A 54 -5.12 1.96 14.96
N SER A 55 -4.32 1.13 14.29
CA SER A 55 -3.23 1.61 13.43
C SER A 55 -3.72 2.40 12.22
N PHE A 56 -4.89 2.06 11.65
CA PHE A 56 -5.53 2.82 10.58
C PHE A 56 -6.06 4.18 11.04
N ILE A 57 -6.69 4.22 12.22
CA ILE A 57 -7.18 5.47 12.82
C ILE A 57 -6.01 6.41 13.08
N ASN A 58 -4.91 5.89 13.64
CA ASN A 58 -3.73 6.67 13.97
C ASN A 58 -2.88 7.06 12.74
N ARG A 59 -3.01 6.33 11.61
CA ARG A 59 -2.27 6.59 10.36
C ARG A 59 -3.18 6.44 9.14
N PRO A 60 -3.98 7.47 8.80
CA PRO A 60 -4.95 7.43 7.71
C PRO A 60 -4.35 7.13 6.33
N THR A 61 -3.06 7.41 6.15
CA THR A 61 -2.32 7.10 4.91
C THR A 61 -2.22 5.60 4.65
N LEU A 62 -2.23 4.76 5.69
CA LEU A 62 -2.25 3.30 5.55
C LEU A 62 -3.63 2.80 5.11
N ALA A 63 -4.70 3.40 5.65
CA ALA A 63 -6.08 3.07 5.31
C ALA A 63 -6.41 3.37 3.84
N ARG A 64 -5.79 4.42 3.26
CA ARG A 64 -5.95 4.77 1.82
C ARG A 64 -5.55 3.62 0.88
N ASN A 65 -4.66 2.73 1.34
CA ASN A 65 -4.15 1.63 0.52
C ASN A 65 -5.01 0.37 0.58
N VAL A 66 -6.02 0.32 1.46
CA VAL A 66 -6.94 -0.82 1.62
C VAL A 66 -7.94 -0.82 0.47
N ARG A 67 -7.93 -1.89 -0.34
CA ARG A 67 -8.86 -2.06 -1.47
C ARG A 67 -9.89 -3.16 -1.24
N ASP A 68 -9.65 -4.03 -0.27
CA ASP A 68 -10.54 -5.14 0.10
C ASP A 68 -10.37 -5.47 1.60
N LEU A 69 -11.47 -5.89 2.26
CA LEU A 69 -11.56 -6.16 3.71
C LEU A 69 -11.79 -7.65 4.00
#